data_AF-A0A2S5EKM7-F1
#
_entry.id   AF-A0A2S5EKM7-F1
#
_cell.length_a   1.000
_cell.length_b   1.000
_cell.length_c   1.000
_cell.angle_alpha   90.00
_cell.angle_beta   90.00
_cell.angle_gamma   90.00
#
_symmetry.space_group_name_H-M   'P 1'
#
loop_
_entity.id
_entity.type
_entity.pdbx_description
1 polymer ?
#
loop_
_entity_poly.entity_id
_entity_poly.type
_entity_poly.pdbx_seq_one_letter_code
_entity_poly.pdbx_strand_id
1 'polypeptide(L)'
;LSGKKIIEEWIKCTFGNNETVLNNLSEMMLKSWNIYEKYTAPLGVGWMVNPGHHYGPNVDGYEYSRWGTYHKADHYGIGVDRTLKSGTGYTAQYRQQNFEKYEHLDSCPDELLLFFHHVSYIYKLSNNKTVLQHIYDTHFEGVEDVQWLIDKWQGLERYIDSKRYSSVYQRLLEQRESAKEWRDIINSYFYRKTMIYDEKRRKIY
;
A
#
# COMPACT_ATOMS: atom_id res chain seq x y z
N LEU A 1 -8.97 6.60 22.91
CA LEU A 1 -8.48 7.82 22.21
C LEU A 1 -8.55 7.56 20.71
N SER A 2 -8.92 8.54 19.88
CA SER A 2 -8.86 8.38 18.42
C SER A 2 -7.46 8.65 17.90
N GLY A 3 -7.09 8.06 16.75
CA GLY A 3 -5.79 8.31 16.10
C GLY A 3 -5.55 9.81 15.85
N LYS A 4 -6.59 10.52 15.39
CA LYS A 4 -6.55 11.99 15.21
C LYS A 4 -6.18 12.72 16.50
N LYS A 5 -6.82 12.39 17.63
CA LYS A 5 -6.54 13.06 18.91
C LYS A 5 -5.11 12.81 19.39
N ILE A 6 -4.61 11.58 19.24
CA ILE A 6 -3.23 11.23 19.60
C ILE A 6 -2.23 12.02 18.75
N ILE A 7 -2.47 12.11 17.44
CA ILE A 7 -1.63 12.88 16.50
C ILE A 7 -1.62 14.36 16.87
N GLU A 8 -2.78 14.96 17.12
CA GLU A 8 -2.89 16.36 17.52
C GLU A 8 -2.16 16.66 18.83
N GLU A 9 -2.29 15.80 19.84
CA GLU A 9 -1.57 15.93 21.12
C GLU A 9 -0.06 15.82 20.92
N TRP A 10 0.40 14.85 20.13
CA TRP A 10 1.83 14.69 19.83
C TRP A 10 2.41 15.88 19.07
N ILE A 11 1.69 16.41 18.07
CA ILE A 11 2.13 17.59 17.31
C ILE A 11 2.25 18.80 18.22
N LYS A 12 1.27 19.05 19.10
CA LYS A 12 1.32 20.17 20.05
C LYS A 12 2.51 20.08 21.00
N CYS A 13 2.79 18.89 21.51
CA CYS A 13 3.95 18.65 22.38
C CYS A 13 5.29 18.79 21.65
N THR A 14 5.33 18.48 20.35
CA THR A 14 6.58 18.40 19.58
C THR A 14 6.89 19.70 18.83
N PHE A 15 5.91 20.28 18.15
CA PHE A 15 6.06 21.43 17.26
C PHE A 15 5.32 22.69 17.74
N GLY A 16 4.63 22.62 18.88
CA GLY A 16 3.90 23.74 19.46
C GLY A 16 2.47 23.89 18.91
N ASN A 17 1.81 25.00 19.28
CA ASN A 17 0.37 25.20 19.08
C ASN A 17 0.01 26.01 17.82
N ASN A 18 0.93 26.15 16.85
CA ASN A 18 0.61 26.84 15.61
C ASN A 18 -0.42 26.03 14.80
N GLU A 19 -1.57 26.64 14.46
CA GLU A 19 -2.66 25.95 13.79
C GLU A 19 -2.29 25.46 12.38
N THR A 20 -1.47 26.21 11.64
CA THR A 20 -0.98 25.79 10.31
C THR A 20 -0.13 24.53 10.41
N VAL A 21 0.77 24.46 11.40
CA VAL A 21 1.57 23.25 11.67
C VAL A 21 0.68 22.09 12.10
N LEU A 22 -0.24 22.33 13.05
CA LEU A 22 -1.14 21.31 13.55
C LEU A 22 -1.97 20.68 12.42
N ASN A 23 -2.58 21.51 11.57
CA ASN A 23 -3.48 21.04 10.52
C ASN A 23 -2.72 20.27 9.43
N ASN A 24 -1.61 20.80 8.92
CA ASN A 24 -0.85 20.13 7.86
C ASN A 24 -0.20 18.84 8.36
N LEU A 25 0.43 18.85 9.54
CA LEU A 25 1.06 17.63 10.08
C LEU A 25 0.02 16.56 10.43
N SER A 26 -1.14 16.95 10.98
CA SER A 26 -2.20 16.00 11.27
C SER A 26 -2.70 15.33 9.99
N GLU A 27 -2.91 16.11 8.92
CA GLU A 27 -3.35 15.59 7.63
C GLU A 27 -2.31 14.64 7.01
N MET A 28 -1.04 15.04 7.02
CA MET A 28 0.07 14.20 6.54
C MET A 28 0.16 12.88 7.31
N MET A 29 0.15 12.93 8.65
CA MET A 29 0.29 11.74 9.49
C MET A 29 -0.90 10.80 9.35
N LEU A 30 -2.14 11.33 9.30
CA LEU A 30 -3.35 10.52 9.12
C LEU A 30 -3.42 9.83 7.76
N LYS A 31 -2.83 10.42 6.70
CA LYS A 31 -2.81 9.83 5.35
C LYS A 31 -1.59 8.94 5.10
N SER A 32 -0.51 9.11 5.85
CA SER A 32 0.81 8.50 5.59
C SER A 32 0.77 6.99 5.37
N TRP A 33 0.01 6.24 6.18
CA TRP A 33 -0.10 4.79 6.05
C TRP A 33 -0.75 4.37 4.73
N ASN A 34 -1.90 4.93 4.39
CA ASN A 34 -2.59 4.63 3.14
C ASN A 34 -1.74 5.02 1.92
N ILE A 35 -0.97 6.10 2.01
CA ILE A 35 -0.04 6.51 0.95
C ILE A 35 1.06 5.46 0.76
N TYR A 36 1.64 4.95 1.84
CA TYR A 36 2.66 3.89 1.78
C TYR A 36 2.09 2.58 1.23
N GLU A 37 0.89 2.19 1.66
CA GLU A 37 0.20 1.00 1.18
C GLU A 37 -0.05 1.07 -0.34
N LYS A 38 -0.48 2.24 -0.85
CA LYS A 38 -0.80 2.42 -2.27
C LYS A 38 0.31 1.96 -3.23
N TYR A 39 1.58 2.26 -2.92
CA TYR A 39 2.71 1.89 -3.77
C TYR A 39 3.45 0.62 -3.30
N THR A 40 2.95 -0.11 -2.31
CA THR A 40 3.59 -1.36 -1.85
C THR A 40 2.76 -2.58 -2.18
N ALA A 41 2.68 -3.59 -1.29
CA ALA A 41 2.01 -4.84 -1.62
C ALA A 41 0.48 -4.63 -1.69
N PRO A 42 -0.17 -5.01 -2.80
CA PRO A 42 -1.57 -4.69 -3.04
C PRO A 42 -2.53 -5.59 -2.26
N LEU A 43 -3.70 -5.03 -1.91
CA LEU A 43 -4.91 -5.78 -1.50
C LEU A 43 -4.64 -6.83 -0.40
N GLY A 44 -3.76 -6.50 0.54
CA GLY A 44 -3.47 -7.30 1.73
C GLY A 44 -2.53 -8.49 1.53
N VAL A 45 -2.01 -8.75 0.33
CA VAL A 45 -1.16 -9.93 0.08
C VAL A 45 0.16 -9.91 0.85
N GLY A 46 0.68 -8.70 1.14
CA GLY A 46 1.91 -8.48 1.90
C GLY A 46 3.19 -8.86 1.13
N TRP A 47 4.31 -8.85 1.87
CA TRP A 47 5.63 -9.25 1.39
C TRP A 47 6.13 -8.33 0.27
N MET A 48 6.42 -8.86 -0.92
CA MET A 48 6.97 -8.11 -2.07
C MET A 48 8.19 -7.23 -1.71
N VAL A 49 8.97 -7.61 -0.70
CA VAL A 49 10.13 -6.87 -0.18
C VAL A 49 11.44 -7.59 -0.46
N ASN A 50 12.53 -6.83 -0.53
CA ASN A 50 13.88 -7.40 -0.62
C ASN A 50 14.18 -8.37 0.55
N PRO A 51 14.70 -9.58 0.26
CA PRO A 51 15.13 -10.51 1.29
C PRO A 51 16.20 -9.93 2.22
N GLY A 52 16.20 -10.40 3.48
CA GLY A 52 17.16 -9.96 4.49
C GLY A 52 16.79 -8.61 5.11
N HIS A 53 17.05 -7.50 4.42
CA HIS A 53 16.86 -6.15 4.99
C HIS A 53 15.43 -5.60 4.86
N HIS A 54 14.56 -6.26 4.09
CA HIS A 54 13.12 -5.97 4.01
C HIS A 54 12.73 -4.57 3.50
N TYR A 55 13.68 -3.83 2.91
CA TYR A 55 13.45 -2.47 2.42
C TYR A 55 13.49 -2.44 0.89
N GLY A 56 12.49 -1.81 0.28
CA GLY A 56 12.36 -1.72 -1.18
C GLY A 56 11.67 -2.92 -1.84
N PRO A 57 11.21 -2.74 -3.08
CA PRO A 57 10.39 -3.71 -3.80
C PRO A 57 11.20 -4.92 -4.28
N ASN A 58 10.64 -6.11 -4.05
CA ASN A 58 11.07 -7.34 -4.70
C ASN A 58 9.91 -8.33 -4.69
N VAL A 59 9.15 -8.36 -5.79
CA VAL A 59 7.87 -9.08 -5.85
C VAL A 59 8.05 -10.56 -5.52
N ASP A 60 8.94 -11.26 -6.24
CA ASP A 60 9.24 -12.67 -6.02
C ASP A 60 10.29 -12.90 -4.91
N GLY A 61 10.63 -11.88 -4.11
CA GLY A 61 11.77 -11.90 -3.19
C GLY A 61 11.78 -13.12 -2.26
N TYR A 62 10.60 -13.52 -1.77
CA TYR A 62 10.43 -14.72 -0.95
C TYR A 62 9.49 -15.78 -1.56
N GLU A 63 9.04 -15.63 -2.82
CA GLU A 63 7.98 -16.47 -3.41
C GLU A 63 8.36 -17.95 -3.47
N TYR A 64 9.65 -18.26 -3.63
CA TYR A 64 10.19 -19.63 -3.65
C TYR A 64 11.07 -19.94 -2.42
N SER A 65 11.00 -19.11 -1.39
CA SER A 65 11.75 -19.30 -0.15
C SER A 65 11.01 -20.21 0.83
N ARG A 66 11.66 -20.62 1.91
CA ARG A 66 11.12 -21.55 2.92
C ARG A 66 10.21 -20.90 3.97
N TRP A 67 9.95 -19.60 3.89
CA TRP A 67 9.37 -18.82 4.98
C TRP A 67 7.84 -18.86 5.05
N GLY A 68 7.15 -19.45 4.07
CA GLY A 68 5.68 -19.50 4.07
C GLY A 68 5.02 -18.21 3.56
N THR A 69 5.72 -17.43 2.74
CA THR A 69 5.40 -16.02 2.45
C THR A 69 5.17 -15.83 0.96
N TYR A 70 4.05 -16.36 0.48
CA TYR A 70 3.78 -16.52 -0.95
C TYR A 70 2.56 -15.70 -1.38
N HIS A 71 2.65 -15.07 -2.55
CA HIS A 71 1.55 -14.37 -3.21
C HIS A 71 0.95 -15.18 -4.39
N LYS A 72 1.60 -16.26 -4.85
CA LYS A 72 1.10 -17.17 -5.89
C LYS A 72 0.66 -16.46 -7.19
N ALA A 73 1.44 -15.46 -7.60
CA ALA A 73 1.19 -14.75 -8.85
C ALA A 73 1.61 -15.62 -10.03
N ASP A 74 0.72 -15.81 -10.99
CA ASP A 74 0.99 -16.41 -12.29
C ASP A 74 0.53 -15.46 -13.41
N HIS A 75 0.32 -15.95 -14.64
CA HIS A 75 -0.14 -15.13 -15.77
C HIS A 75 -1.66 -14.92 -15.81
N TYR A 76 -2.43 -15.62 -14.99
CA TYR A 76 -3.90 -15.51 -14.91
C TYR A 76 -4.40 -14.80 -13.65
N GLY A 77 -3.72 -14.98 -12.51
CA GLY A 77 -4.17 -14.47 -11.23
C GLY A 77 -3.07 -14.34 -10.17
N ILE A 78 -3.50 -13.90 -8.99
CA ILE A 78 -2.67 -13.67 -7.81
C ILE A 78 -3.53 -13.86 -6.54
N GLY A 79 -2.87 -14.14 -5.42
CA GLY A 79 -3.46 -14.16 -4.09
C GLY A 79 -3.28 -15.52 -3.43
N VAL A 80 -3.83 -15.71 -2.24
CA VAL A 80 -3.73 -17.01 -1.56
C VAL A 80 -5.13 -17.49 -1.25
N ASP A 81 -5.51 -18.66 -1.78
CA ASP A 81 -6.78 -19.28 -1.41
C ASP A 81 -6.70 -19.78 0.04
N ARG A 82 -7.26 -18.98 0.95
CA ARG A 82 -7.35 -19.26 2.39
C ARG A 82 -8.76 -19.67 2.80
N THR A 83 -9.66 -19.85 1.85
CA THR A 83 -11.04 -20.28 2.08
C THR A 83 -11.11 -21.72 2.60
N LEU A 84 -12.22 -22.08 3.24
CA LEU A 84 -12.48 -23.44 3.69
C LEU A 84 -12.82 -24.37 2.52
N LYS A 85 -13.53 -23.86 1.52
CA LYS A 85 -14.04 -24.67 0.41
C LYS A 85 -12.94 -25.25 -0.48
N SER A 86 -11.92 -24.48 -0.81
CA SER A 86 -10.90 -24.86 -1.79
C SER A 86 -9.46 -24.52 -1.38
N GLY A 87 -9.30 -23.72 -0.33
CA GLY A 87 -8.01 -23.22 0.11
C GLY A 87 -7.44 -23.94 1.32
N THR A 88 -6.68 -23.19 2.12
CA THR A 88 -6.05 -23.69 3.35
C THR A 88 -7.01 -23.81 4.53
N GLY A 89 -8.26 -23.33 4.42
CA GLY A 89 -9.22 -23.28 5.52
C GLY A 89 -8.87 -22.32 6.66
N TYR A 90 -8.03 -21.30 6.40
CA TYR A 90 -7.63 -20.34 7.43
C TYR A 90 -8.81 -19.47 7.89
N THR A 91 -9.77 -19.17 7.01
CA THR A 91 -11.00 -18.45 7.34
C THR A 91 -11.77 -19.11 8.49
N ALA A 92 -11.76 -20.45 8.58
CA ALA A 92 -12.47 -21.20 9.63
C ALA A 92 -11.91 -20.98 11.06
N GLN A 93 -10.77 -20.29 11.19
CA GLN A 93 -10.24 -19.86 12.49
C GLN A 93 -11.00 -18.67 13.08
N TYR A 94 -11.75 -17.91 12.25
CA TYR A 94 -12.52 -16.76 12.70
C TYR A 94 -13.90 -17.17 13.24
N ARG A 95 -14.48 -16.32 14.09
CA ARG A 95 -15.90 -16.43 14.47
C ARG A 95 -16.81 -16.20 13.27
N GLN A 96 -18.01 -16.77 13.31
CA GLN A 96 -18.98 -16.82 12.20
C GLN A 96 -19.06 -15.54 11.35
N GLN A 97 -19.25 -14.37 11.97
CA GLN A 97 -19.38 -13.10 11.24
C GLN A 97 -18.16 -12.76 10.39
N ASN A 98 -16.95 -12.99 10.89
CA ASN A 98 -15.72 -12.72 10.15
C ASN A 98 -15.38 -13.88 9.20
N PHE A 99 -15.75 -15.12 9.56
CA PHE A 99 -15.66 -16.25 8.64
C PHE A 99 -16.46 -15.97 7.37
N GLU A 100 -17.76 -15.66 7.47
CA GLU A 100 -18.61 -15.34 6.32
C GLU A 100 -18.12 -14.13 5.52
N LYS A 101 -17.54 -13.14 6.22
CA LYS A 101 -16.98 -11.94 5.59
C LYS A 101 -15.73 -12.26 4.75
N TYR A 102 -14.86 -13.14 5.20
CA TYR A 102 -13.60 -13.43 4.50
C TYR A 102 -13.70 -14.64 3.57
N GLU A 103 -14.65 -15.54 3.79
CA GLU A 103 -14.85 -16.76 3.01
C GLU A 103 -15.42 -16.51 1.62
N HIS A 104 -16.17 -15.42 1.41
CA HIS A 104 -16.86 -15.16 0.15
C HIS A 104 -16.27 -13.95 -0.59
N LEU A 105 -16.10 -14.10 -1.90
CA LEU A 105 -15.50 -13.08 -2.78
C LEU A 105 -16.30 -11.77 -2.81
N ASP A 106 -17.62 -11.85 -2.68
CA ASP A 106 -18.56 -10.73 -2.74
C ASP A 106 -18.63 -9.95 -1.41
N SER A 107 -18.29 -10.57 -0.28
CA SER A 107 -18.28 -9.95 1.04
C SER A 107 -16.88 -9.58 1.55
N CYS A 108 -15.82 -10.17 0.95
CA CYS A 108 -14.44 -9.91 1.33
C CYS A 108 -14.05 -8.45 1.00
N PRO A 109 -13.55 -7.68 1.99
CA PRO A 109 -13.04 -6.34 1.72
C PRO A 109 -11.89 -6.38 0.72
N ASP A 110 -11.89 -5.44 -0.22
CA ASP A 110 -10.86 -5.34 -1.26
C ASP A 110 -9.46 -5.25 -0.62
N GLU A 111 -9.31 -4.50 0.47
CA GLU A 111 -8.03 -4.30 1.17
C GLU A 111 -7.41 -5.59 1.77
N LEU A 112 -8.18 -6.67 1.84
CA LEU A 112 -7.72 -7.99 2.30
C LEU A 112 -7.97 -9.11 1.26
N LEU A 113 -8.43 -8.77 0.05
CA LEU A 113 -8.87 -9.74 -0.95
C LEU A 113 -7.78 -10.77 -1.27
N LEU A 114 -6.56 -10.31 -1.58
CA LEU A 114 -5.47 -11.20 -1.97
C LEU A 114 -4.83 -11.93 -0.79
N PHE A 115 -5.14 -11.50 0.43
CA PHE A 115 -4.87 -12.31 1.61
C PHE A 115 -5.80 -13.53 1.68
N PHE A 116 -7.08 -13.40 1.34
CA PHE A 116 -8.04 -14.50 1.53
C PHE A 116 -8.31 -15.35 0.29
N HIS A 117 -8.12 -14.78 -0.90
CA HIS A 117 -8.52 -15.39 -2.16
C HIS A 117 -7.40 -15.36 -3.19
N HIS A 118 -7.30 -16.41 -4.00
CA HIS A 118 -6.60 -16.36 -5.29
C HIS A 118 -7.62 -16.01 -6.38
N VAL A 119 -7.39 -14.91 -7.09
CA VAL A 119 -8.34 -14.36 -8.06
C VAL A 119 -7.67 -14.00 -9.37
N SER A 120 -8.45 -13.97 -10.45
CA SER A 120 -7.96 -13.50 -11.74
C SER A 120 -7.64 -12.00 -11.70
N TYR A 121 -6.62 -11.57 -12.44
CA TYR A 121 -6.27 -10.16 -12.64
C TYR A 121 -7.42 -9.30 -13.16
N ILE A 122 -8.39 -9.89 -13.87
CA ILE A 122 -9.57 -9.19 -14.40
C ILE A 122 -10.79 -9.25 -13.45
N TYR A 123 -10.64 -9.83 -12.25
CA TYR A 123 -11.69 -9.77 -11.22
C TYR A 123 -11.98 -8.31 -10.85
N LYS A 124 -13.26 -7.95 -10.78
CA LYS A 124 -13.70 -6.59 -10.45
C LYS A 124 -13.81 -6.42 -8.94
N LEU A 125 -13.10 -5.44 -8.42
CA LEU A 125 -13.22 -4.96 -7.06
C LEU A 125 -14.54 -4.20 -6.86
N SER A 126 -14.84 -3.84 -5.60
CA SER A 126 -16.07 -3.10 -5.25
C SER A 126 -16.23 -1.77 -6.02
N ASN A 127 -15.12 -1.15 -6.41
CA ASN A 127 -15.08 0.09 -7.19
C ASN A 127 -15.13 -0.13 -8.72
N ASN A 128 -15.46 -1.34 -9.18
CA ASN A 128 -15.50 -1.78 -10.57
C ASN A 128 -14.16 -1.80 -11.33
N LYS A 129 -13.04 -1.41 -10.71
CA LYS A 129 -11.71 -1.61 -11.31
C LYS A 129 -11.34 -3.08 -11.23
N THR A 130 -10.59 -3.56 -12.22
CA THR A 130 -9.98 -4.88 -12.13
C THR A 130 -8.89 -4.89 -11.05
N VAL A 131 -8.57 -6.06 -10.49
CA VAL A 131 -7.41 -6.24 -9.58
C VAL A 131 -6.15 -5.64 -10.20
N LEU A 132 -5.88 -5.95 -11.48
CA LEU A 132 -4.69 -5.44 -12.15
C LEU A 132 -4.71 -3.93 -12.34
N GLN A 133 -5.85 -3.36 -12.77
CA GLN A 133 -5.96 -1.91 -12.93
C GLN A 133 -5.86 -1.18 -11.59
N HIS A 134 -6.37 -1.78 -10.50
CA HIS A 134 -6.19 -1.26 -9.15
C HIS A 134 -4.71 -1.22 -8.78
N ILE A 135 -3.96 -2.31 -9.01
CA ILE A 135 -2.51 -2.35 -8.77
C ILE A 135 -1.83 -1.20 -9.52
N TYR A 136 -2.06 -1.07 -10.83
CA TYR A 136 -1.45 0.03 -11.59
C TYR A 136 -1.83 1.40 -11.01
N ASP A 137 -3.12 1.62 -10.78
CA ASP A 137 -3.64 2.89 -10.28
C ASP A 137 -3.02 3.29 -8.95
N THR A 138 -3.02 2.41 -7.94
CA THR A 138 -2.50 2.76 -6.62
C THR A 138 -1.01 3.03 -6.65
N HIS A 139 -0.25 2.29 -7.46
CA HIS A 139 1.20 2.50 -7.57
C HIS A 139 1.55 3.83 -8.23
N PHE A 140 0.80 4.27 -9.25
CA PHE A 140 0.97 5.61 -9.81
C PHE A 140 0.49 6.69 -8.82
N GLU A 141 -0.72 6.54 -8.27
CA GLU A 141 -1.31 7.52 -7.34
C GLU A 141 -0.49 7.68 -6.07
N GLY A 142 0.12 6.61 -5.56
CA GLY A 142 0.96 6.63 -4.36
C GLY A 142 2.20 7.51 -4.53
N VAL A 143 2.80 7.56 -5.72
CA VAL A 143 3.94 8.47 -6.00
C VAL A 143 3.48 9.93 -5.98
N GLU A 144 2.33 10.23 -6.58
CA GLU A 144 1.76 11.58 -6.56
C GLU A 144 1.36 12.00 -5.14
N ASP A 145 0.84 11.08 -4.34
CA ASP A 145 0.51 11.35 -2.93
C ASP A 145 1.76 11.62 -2.07
N VAL A 146 2.91 10.99 -2.37
CA VAL A 146 4.19 11.35 -1.71
C VAL A 146 4.65 12.75 -2.13
N GLN A 147 4.43 13.14 -3.39
CA GLN A 147 4.69 14.52 -3.80
C GLN A 147 3.79 15.51 -3.05
N TRP A 148 2.52 15.17 -2.83
CA TRP A 148 1.63 15.96 -1.99
C TRP A 148 2.13 16.10 -0.54
N LEU A 149 2.73 15.04 0.05
CA LEU A 149 3.38 15.12 1.37
C LEU A 149 4.55 16.11 1.37
N ILE A 150 5.36 16.10 0.31
CA ILE A 150 6.48 17.05 0.14
C ILE A 150 5.95 18.48 0.09
N ASP A 151 4.95 18.75 -0.74
CA ASP A 151 4.38 20.09 -0.92
C ASP A 151 3.78 20.62 0.40
N LYS A 152 3.10 19.74 1.16
CA LYS A 152 2.57 20.05 2.50
C LYS A 152 3.67 20.38 3.50
N TRP A 153 4.76 19.61 3.51
CA TRP A 153 5.90 19.88 4.39
C TRP A 153 6.58 21.20 4.02
N GLN A 154 6.77 21.49 2.73
CA GLN A 154 7.37 22.75 2.26
C GLN A 154 6.60 23.97 2.72
N GLY A 155 5.26 23.89 2.79
CA GLY A 155 4.42 24.93 3.37
C GLY A 155 4.71 25.24 4.86
N LEU A 156 5.50 24.41 5.55
CA LEU A 156 5.82 24.54 6.97
C LEU A 156 7.23 25.11 7.24
N GLU A 157 8.02 25.42 6.21
CA GLU A 157 9.43 25.85 6.35
C GLU A 157 9.62 27.01 7.34
N ARG A 158 8.71 27.97 7.33
CA ARG A 158 8.79 29.16 8.20
C ARG A 158 8.30 28.92 9.64
N TYR A 159 7.70 27.77 9.91
CA TYR A 159 7.05 27.46 11.19
C TYR A 159 7.80 26.41 12.02
N ILE A 160 8.79 25.72 11.44
CA ILE A 160 9.57 24.67 12.08
C ILE A 160 11.05 25.07 12.05
N ASP A 161 11.82 24.78 13.10
CA ASP A 161 13.26 25.06 13.09
C ASP A 161 13.97 24.32 11.94
N SER A 162 15.01 24.97 11.42
CA SER A 162 15.73 24.53 10.22
C SER A 162 16.26 23.10 10.30
N LYS A 163 16.69 22.65 11.49
CA LYS A 163 17.25 21.32 11.68
C LYS A 163 16.19 20.24 11.51
N ARG A 164 15.04 20.36 12.20
CA ARG A 164 13.93 19.41 12.04
C ARG A 164 13.30 19.50 10.66
N TYR A 165 13.11 20.72 10.15
CA TYR A 165 12.60 20.96 8.80
C TYR A 165 13.42 20.21 7.74
N SER A 166 14.73 20.44 7.72
CA SER A 166 15.62 19.84 6.73
C SER A 166 15.69 18.32 6.85
N SER A 167 15.72 17.79 8.08
CA SER A 167 15.79 16.34 8.33
C SER A 167 14.58 15.58 7.75
N VAL A 168 13.36 16.08 8.00
CA VAL A 168 12.15 15.45 7.47
C VAL A 168 12.03 15.67 5.96
N TYR A 169 12.39 16.86 5.46
CA TYR A 169 12.36 17.15 4.03
C TYR A 169 13.23 16.17 3.23
N GLN A 170 14.46 15.89 3.70
CA GLN A 170 15.34 14.89 3.04
C GLN A 170 14.71 13.49 3.03
N ARG A 171 14.08 13.05 4.13
CA ARG A 171 13.39 11.75 4.19
C ARG A 171 12.18 11.67 3.26
N LEU A 172 11.45 12.76 3.06
CA LEU A 172 10.35 12.81 2.10
C LEU A 172 10.84 12.72 0.65
N LEU A 173 12.00 13.34 0.35
CA LEU A 173 12.64 13.20 -0.96
C LEU A 173 13.12 11.75 -1.20
N GLU A 174 13.76 11.12 -0.21
CA GLU A 174 14.13 9.70 -0.24
C GLU A 174 12.89 8.81 -0.43
N GLN A 175 11.80 9.10 0.31
CA GLN A 175 10.54 8.37 0.17
C GLN A 175 9.98 8.48 -1.24
N ARG A 176 10.06 9.64 -1.89
CA ARG A 176 9.57 9.82 -3.26
C ARG A 176 10.35 8.98 -4.27
N GLU A 177 11.67 8.93 -4.15
CA GLU A 177 12.48 8.10 -5.04
C GLU A 177 12.23 6.60 -4.79
N SER A 178 12.08 6.19 -3.52
CA SER A 178 11.67 4.83 -3.18
C SER A 178 10.27 4.48 -3.72
N ALA A 179 9.29 5.38 -3.62
CA ALA A 179 7.93 5.16 -4.13
C ALA A 179 7.91 5.00 -5.65
N LYS A 180 8.76 5.74 -6.39
CA LYS A 180 8.92 5.54 -7.84
C LYS A 180 9.50 4.17 -8.17
N GLU A 181 10.51 3.73 -7.43
CA GLU A 181 11.12 2.40 -7.61
C GLU A 181 10.10 1.29 -7.35
N TRP A 182 9.35 1.39 -6.25
CA TRP A 182 8.23 0.51 -5.93
C TRP A 182 7.19 0.45 -7.05
N ARG A 183 6.70 1.61 -7.51
CA ARG A 183 5.75 1.70 -8.62
C ARG A 183 6.28 1.00 -9.87
N ASP A 184 7.51 1.32 -10.28
CA ASP A 184 8.04 0.84 -11.54
C ASP A 184 8.31 -0.67 -11.50
N ILE A 185 8.83 -1.20 -10.39
CA ILE A 185 9.08 -2.64 -10.24
C ILE A 185 7.76 -3.41 -10.19
N ILE A 186 6.79 -2.99 -9.40
CA ILE A 186 5.51 -3.69 -9.26
C ILE A 186 4.73 -3.65 -10.59
N ASN A 187 4.58 -2.47 -11.20
CA ASN A 187 3.83 -2.34 -12.45
C ASN A 187 4.50 -3.13 -13.59
N SER A 188 5.83 -3.08 -13.69
CA SER A 188 6.55 -3.83 -14.74
C SER A 188 6.48 -5.34 -14.49
N TYR A 189 6.52 -5.79 -13.24
CA TYR A 189 6.34 -7.20 -12.89
C TYR A 189 4.97 -7.70 -13.37
N PHE A 190 3.89 -7.01 -12.98
CA PHE A 190 2.54 -7.44 -13.31
C PHE A 190 2.22 -7.29 -14.80
N TYR A 191 2.75 -6.26 -15.46
CA TYR A 191 2.66 -6.15 -16.91
C TYR A 191 3.34 -7.33 -17.60
N ARG A 192 4.56 -7.70 -17.21
CA ARG A 192 5.28 -8.85 -17.81
C ARG A 192 4.58 -10.18 -17.56
N LYS A 193 3.93 -10.35 -16.41
CA LYS A 193 3.19 -11.57 -16.07
C LYS A 193 1.88 -11.68 -16.86
N THR A 194 1.19 -10.57 -17.09
CA THR A 194 -0.17 -10.58 -17.66
C THR A 194 -0.25 -10.18 -19.13
N MET A 195 0.71 -9.39 -19.61
CA MET A 195 0.68 -8.68 -20.90
C MET A 195 -0.54 -7.75 -21.08
N ILE A 196 -1.21 -7.37 -19.99
CA ILE A 196 -2.34 -6.44 -20.00
C ILE A 196 -1.85 -5.03 -19.68
N TYR A 197 -2.11 -4.09 -20.59
CA TYR A 197 -1.70 -2.70 -20.48
C TYR A 197 -2.54 -1.93 -19.45
N ASP A 198 -1.92 -0.92 -18.82
CA ASP A 198 -2.63 0.11 -18.05
C ASP A 198 -3.71 0.79 -18.92
N GLU A 199 -4.94 0.84 -18.42
CA GLU A 199 -6.08 1.47 -19.10
C GLU A 199 -5.81 2.94 -19.41
N LYS A 200 -5.05 3.64 -18.54
CA LYS A 200 -4.68 5.05 -18.71
C LYS A 200 -3.42 5.25 -19.56
N ARG A 201 -2.81 4.18 -20.09
CA ARG A 201 -1.61 4.21 -20.94
C ARG A 201 -0.43 4.99 -20.33
N ARG A 202 -0.32 5.00 -19.00
CA ARG A 202 0.85 5.57 -18.32
C ARG A 202 2.08 4.69 -18.55
N LYS A 203 3.26 5.26 -18.31
CA LYS A 203 4.52 4.59 -18.59
C LYS A 203 4.76 3.40 -17.65
N ILE A 204 4.73 2.19 -18.20
CA ILE A 204 5.28 0.97 -17.61
C ILE A 204 6.54 0.59 -18.41
N TYR A 205 7.58 0.08 -17.75
CA TYR A 205 8.90 -0.16 -18.33
C TYR A 205 9.11 -1.60 -18.81
#